data_AF-A0A957Z5B4-F1
#
_entry.id   AF-A0A957Z5B4-F1
#
_cell.length_a   1.000
_cell.length_b   1.000
_cell.length_c   1.000
_cell.angle_alpha   90.00
_cell.angle_beta   90.00
_cell.angle_gamma   90.00
#
_symmetry.space_group_name_H-M   'P 1'
#
loop_
_entity.id
_entity.type
_entity.pdbx_description
1 polymer ?
#
loop_
_entity_poly.entity_id
_entity_poly.type
_entity_poly.pdbx_seq_one_letter_code
_entity_poly.pdbx_strand_id
1 'polypeptide(L)' 'MQHKHFIDGQWVDSQGGGELAILNPATGKQIASVPDGSRADVDRAVQAAKHAF' A
#
# COMPACT_ATOMS: atom_id res chain seq x y z
N MET A 1 -0.67 13.74 -0.51
CA MET A 1 -0.71 12.83 -1.68
C MET A 1 -1.10 11.45 -1.18
N GLN A 2 -2.04 10.80 -1.88
CA GLN A 2 -2.57 9.48 -1.55
C GLN A 2 -1.87 8.44 -2.43
N HIS A 3 -1.25 7.44 -1.82
CA HIS A 3 -0.51 6.39 -2.54
C HIS A 3 -1.36 5.13 -2.69
N LYS A 4 -0.98 4.27 -3.65
CA LYS A 4 -1.59 2.96 -3.90
C LYS A 4 -0.56 1.85 -3.75
N HIS A 5 -1.00 0.60 -3.60
CA HIS A 5 -0.09 -0.54 -3.73
C HIS A 5 0.22 -0.78 -5.21
N PHE A 6 1.41 -1.29 -5.52
CA PHE A 6 1.75 -1.71 -6.88
C PHE A 6 1.88 -3.23 -6.89
N ILE A 7 0.90 -3.91 -7.50
CA ILE A 7 0.77 -5.37 -7.51
C ILE A 7 0.47 -5.79 -8.93
N ASP A 8 1.18 -6.82 -9.41
CA ASP A 8 0.99 -7.39 -10.76
C ASP A 8 1.10 -6.36 -11.89
N GLY A 9 2.08 -5.45 -11.78
CA GLY A 9 2.34 -4.41 -12.77
C GLY A 9 1.33 -3.24 -12.74
N GLN A 10 0.45 -3.16 -11.74
CA GLN A 10 -0.61 -2.15 -11.68
C GLN A 10 -0.69 -1.45 -10.32
N TRP A 11 -1.06 -0.17 -10.33
CA TRP A 11 -1.43 0.58 -9.12
C TRP A 11 -2.85 0.20 -8.70
N VAL A 12 -2.99 -0.42 -7.53
CA VAL A 12 -4.24 -0.98 -7.02
C VAL A 12 -4.58 -0.39 -5.66
N ASP A 13 -5.88 -0.22 -5.41
CA ASP A 13 -6.38 0.11 -4.08
C ASP A 13 -6.21 -1.10 -3.15
N SER A 14 -5.93 -0.82 -1.87
CA SER A 14 -5.86 -1.85 -0.83
C SER A 14 -7.22 -2.53 -0.69
N GLN A 15 -7.21 -3.83 -0.44
CA GLN A 15 -8.39 -4.58 -0.03
C GLN A 15 -8.63 -4.49 1.49
N GLY A 16 -7.72 -3.83 2.22
CA GLY A 16 -7.92 -3.37 3.59
C GLY A 16 -8.66 -2.03 3.68
N GLY A 17 -9.21 -1.74 4.86
CA GLY A 17 -10.16 -0.63 5.05
C GLY A 17 -9.58 0.70 5.54
N GLY A 18 -8.26 0.89 5.49
CA GLY A 18 -7.63 2.04 6.14
C GLY A 18 -6.50 2.67 5.35
N GLU A 19 -6.05 3.81 5.86
CA GLU A 19 -4.82 4.48 5.45
C GLU A 19 -3.97 4.80 6.67
N LEU A 20 -2.65 4.76 6.47
CA LEU A 20 -1.68 5.19 7.46
C LEU A 20 -1.20 6.60 7.11
N ALA A 21 -1.30 7.50 8.09
CA ALA A 21 -0.78 8.85 7.97
C ALA A 21 0.75 8.84 8.07
N ILE A 22 1.42 9.45 7.10
CA ILE A 22 2.87 9.65 7.12
C ILE A 22 3.14 11.03 7.68
N LEU A 23 3.80 11.07 8.84
CA LEU A 23 4.10 12.30 9.56
C LEU A 23 5.54 12.74 9.30
N ASN A 24 5.74 14.05 9.16
CA ASN A 24 7.06 14.65 9.13
C ASN A 24 7.70 14.54 10.54
N PRO A 25 8.85 13.88 10.69
CA PRO A 25 9.45 13.64 12.00
C PRO A 25 9.91 14.92 12.71
N ALA A 26 10.19 16.00 11.97
CA ALA A 26 10.61 17.27 12.55
C ALA A 26 9.45 18.14 13.06
N THR A 27 8.22 17.91 12.59
CA THR A 27 7.08 18.80 12.88
C THR A 27 5.81 18.08 13.35
N GLY A 28 5.75 16.76 13.22
CA GLY A 28 4.55 15.95 13.46
C GLY A 28 3.43 16.15 12.44
N LYS A 29 3.59 17.06 11.45
CA LYS A 29 2.55 17.34 10.46
C LYS A 29 2.46 16.21 9.43
N GLN A 30 1.24 15.85 9.04
CA GLN A 30 1.02 14.88 7.97
C GLN A 30 1.52 15.43 6.64
N ILE A 31 2.28 14.61 5.91
CA ILE A 31 2.82 14.93 4.58
C ILE A 31 2.26 14.01 3.50
N ALA A 32 1.79 12.81 3.85
CA ALA A 32 1.16 11.88 2.93
C ALA A 32 0.22 10.90 3.66
N SER A 33 -0.49 10.08 2.89
CA SER A 33 -1.10 8.84 3.36
C SER A 33 -0.71 7.69 2.43
N VAL A 34 -0.66 6.48 2.99
CA VAL A 34 -0.44 5.23 2.27
C VAL A 34 -1.53 4.23 2.66
N PRO A 35 -1.88 3.26 1.81
CA PRO A 35 -2.88 2.27 2.18
C PRO A 35 -2.41 1.44 3.36
N ASP A 36 -3.32 1.12 4.29
CA ASP A 36 -3.09 0.13 5.34
C ASP A 36 -3.26 -1.26 4.73
N GLY A 37 -2.13 -1.94 4.52
CA GLY A 37 -2.09 -3.19 3.75
C GLY A 37 -2.78 -4.33 4.49
N SER A 38 -3.63 -5.07 3.78
CA SER A 38 -4.28 -6.26 4.33
C SER A 38 -3.53 -7.55 4.00
N ARG A 39 -3.91 -8.64 4.68
CA ARG A 39 -3.49 -10.00 4.30
C ARG A 39 -3.80 -10.31 2.83
N ALA A 40 -4.95 -9.85 2.32
CA ALA A 40 -5.36 -10.13 0.94
C ALA A 40 -4.45 -9.41 -0.09
N ASP A 41 -3.98 -8.20 0.23
CA ASP A 41 -3.01 -7.48 -0.60
C ASP A 41 -1.67 -8.23 -0.65
N VAL A 42 -1.22 -8.73 0.51
CA VAL A 42 -0.02 -9.56 0.60
C VAL A 42 -0.17 -10.84 -0.23
N ASP A 43 -1.29 -11.56 -0.07
CA ASP A 43 -1.54 -12.80 -0.81
C ASP A 43 -1.53 -12.54 -2.32
N ARG A 44 -2.18 -11.47 -2.80
CA ARG A 44 -2.15 -11.07 -4.22
C ARG A 44 -0.73 -10.77 -4.71
N ALA A 45 0.06 -10.02 -3.93
CA ALA A 45 1.43 -9.69 -4.29
C ALA A 45 2.31 -10.94 -4.40
N VAL A 46 2.15 -11.88 -3.47
CA VAL A 46 2.88 -13.16 -3.47
C VAL A 46 2.48 -14.04 -4.66
N GLN A 47 1.19 -14.12 -4.99
CA GLN A 47 0.75 -14.91 -6.16
C GLN A 47 1.22 -14.30 -7.48
N ALA A 48 1.15 -12.97 -7.62
CA ALA A 48 1.68 -12.28 -8.79
C ALA A 48 3.18 -12.54 -8.97
N ALA A 49 3.96 -12.47 -7.89
CA ALA A 49 5.37 -12.82 -7.92
C ALA A 49 5.57 -14.28 -8.37
N LYS A 50 4.83 -15.25 -7.80
CA LYS A 50 4.92 -16.67 -8.18
C LYS A 50 4.60 -16.93 -9.66
N HIS A 51 3.67 -16.20 -10.26
CA HIS A 51 3.33 -16.39 -11.68
C HIS A 51 4.40 -15.83 -12.63
N ALA A 52 5.28 -14.94 -12.16
CA ALA A 52 6.30 -14.28 -12.97
C ALA A 52 7.64 -15.05 -13.04
N PHE A 53 7.81 -16.13 -12.26
CA PHE A 53 9.01 -16.99 -12.23
C PHE A 53 8.66 -18.43 -12.59
#